data_AF-A0A223VLT8-F1
#
_entry.id   AF-A0A223VLT8-F1
#
_cell.length_a   1.000
_cell.length_b   1.000
_cell.length_c   1.000
_cell.angle_alpha   90.00
_cell.angle_beta   90.00
_cell.angle_gamma   90.00
#
_symmetry.space_group_name_H-M   'P 1'
#
loop_
_entity.id
_entity.type
_entity.pdbx_description
1 polymer ?
#
loop_
_entity_poly.entity_id
_entity_poly.type
_entity_poly.pdbx_seq_one_letter_code
_entity_poly.pdbx_strand_id
1 'polypeptide(L)'
;MTSIHSQLPTRSLPDYSTTRSRHENAPTGTAQHVQGNSAAPLNAKMHDEMYVEMYNALQQLKPPPTLDAIRAQVPDDAWNAKQGQPSYGLDELLQTPLAKEMGLKLREEFGDFFPGKSELSWAGTALTVLLTKGVHGDPGEIAGFDFNSRGQTPSDTKATNMFSRLKQHLVDTGRTTPELADAATYVLLWQSAPEYLLKEIPADVDRFSFGWDQVRRKVSELSEVDDQVPLSKSYDDVLDILDPQRVDDRKNQFI
;
A
#
# COMPACT_ATOMS: atom_id res chain seq x y z
N MET A 1 40.11 32.00 -22.62
CA MET A 1 38.96 31.81 -23.54
C MET A 1 39.30 30.65 -24.46
N THR A 2 38.78 29.47 -24.14
CA THR A 2 38.87 28.29 -25.01
C THR A 2 37.58 27.51 -24.81
N SER A 3 36.61 27.74 -25.70
CA SER A 3 35.39 26.95 -25.80
C SER A 3 35.73 25.59 -26.40
N ILE A 4 35.32 24.52 -25.74
CA ILE A 4 35.25 23.19 -26.34
C ILE A 4 33.78 22.79 -26.36
N HIS A 5 33.29 22.66 -27.59
CA HIS A 5 32.00 22.15 -27.99
C HIS A 5 32.02 20.63 -27.80
N SER A 6 31.19 20.10 -26.90
CA SER A 6 30.99 18.65 -26.77
C SER A 6 29.53 18.33 -27.09
N GLN A 7 29.34 17.76 -28.28
CA GLN A 7 28.07 17.26 -28.79
C GLN A 7 27.64 15.99 -28.03
N LEU A 8 26.38 15.95 -27.60
CA LEU A 8 25.71 14.77 -27.04
C LEU A 8 25.27 13.83 -28.18
N PRO A 9 25.46 12.51 -28.07
CA PRO A 9 24.87 11.57 -29.03
C PRO A 9 23.38 11.33 -28.70
N THR A 10 22.51 11.81 -29.59
CA THR A 10 21.09 11.47 -29.65
C THR A 10 20.90 9.99 -30.02
N ARG A 11 20.35 9.19 -29.11
CA ARG A 11 19.79 7.87 -29.44
C ARG A 11 18.30 8.00 -29.78
N SER A 12 17.98 7.74 -31.04
CA SER A 12 16.62 7.67 -31.57
C SER A 12 15.90 6.40 -31.10
N LEU A 13 14.65 6.55 -30.62
CA LEU A 13 13.73 5.45 -30.35
C LEU A 13 13.02 5.01 -31.65
N PRO A 14 12.69 3.72 -31.84
CA PRO A 14 11.96 3.25 -33.01
C PRO A 14 10.48 3.62 -32.98
N ASP A 15 10.02 4.14 -34.12
CA ASP A 15 8.65 4.55 -34.46
C ASP A 15 7.81 3.32 -34.85
N TYR A 16 6.71 3.07 -34.14
CA TYR A 16 5.72 2.07 -34.50
C TYR A 16 4.41 2.76 -34.90
N SER A 17 4.41 3.25 -36.13
CA SER A 17 3.21 3.76 -36.80
C SER A 17 3.10 3.14 -38.20
N THR A 18 2.25 2.14 -38.38
CA THR A 18 1.64 1.86 -39.69
C THR A 18 0.24 1.28 -39.52
N THR A 19 -0.73 2.07 -39.97
CA THR A 19 -2.11 1.73 -40.28
C THR A 19 -2.21 1.01 -41.62
N ARG A 20 -3.12 0.03 -41.75
CA ARG A 20 -3.94 -0.12 -42.98
C ARG A 20 -5.21 -0.93 -42.77
N SER A 21 -6.34 -0.30 -43.08
CA SER A 21 -7.68 -0.88 -43.27
C SER A 21 -7.76 -1.81 -44.50
N ARG A 22 -8.77 -2.71 -44.57
CA ARG A 22 -9.98 -2.57 -45.42
C ARG A 22 -10.72 -3.90 -45.80
N HIS A 23 -12.04 -3.87 -45.60
CA HIS A 23 -13.21 -4.56 -46.21
C HIS A 23 -13.46 -6.09 -46.20
N GLU A 24 -14.59 -6.43 -45.55
CA GLU A 24 -15.77 -7.21 -45.99
C GLU A 24 -15.61 -8.61 -46.65
N ASN A 25 -16.18 -9.63 -45.99
CA ASN A 25 -17.43 -10.29 -46.43
C ASN A 25 -17.92 -11.32 -45.39
N ALA A 26 -19.23 -11.29 -45.09
CA ALA A 26 -19.97 -12.37 -44.42
C ALA A 26 -20.34 -13.47 -45.44
N PRO A 27 -20.59 -14.73 -45.02
CA PRO A 27 -21.95 -15.07 -44.61
C PRO A 27 -22.09 -16.08 -43.45
N THR A 28 -23.21 -15.89 -42.76
CA THR A 28 -24.06 -16.77 -41.95
C THR A 28 -23.63 -18.23 -41.71
N GLY A 29 -23.46 -18.59 -40.43
CA GLY A 29 -23.37 -19.97 -39.96
C GLY A 29 -23.40 -20.08 -38.43
N THR A 30 -24.61 -20.23 -37.88
CA THR A 30 -24.96 -20.89 -36.61
C THR A 30 -24.07 -20.71 -35.37
N ALA A 31 -24.65 -19.98 -34.41
CA ALA A 31 -24.34 -19.86 -32.99
C ALA A 31 -23.63 -21.06 -32.32
N GLN A 32 -22.45 -20.79 -31.78
CA GLN A 32 -22.03 -21.29 -30.48
C GLN A 32 -21.60 -20.09 -29.63
N HIS A 33 -22.47 -19.74 -28.69
CA HIS A 33 -22.26 -18.68 -27.72
C HIS A 33 -21.20 -19.17 -26.72
N VAL A 34 -19.92 -19.03 -27.05
CA VAL A 34 -18.84 -19.11 -26.06
C VAL A 34 -18.87 -17.79 -25.31
N GLN A 35 -19.65 -17.79 -24.23
CA GLN A 35 -19.70 -16.73 -23.25
C GLN A 35 -18.33 -16.67 -22.55
N GLY A 36 -17.41 -15.94 -23.17
CA GLY A 36 -16.17 -15.52 -22.54
C GLY A 36 -16.54 -14.57 -21.41
N ASN A 37 -16.67 -15.10 -20.21
CA ASN A 37 -16.85 -14.34 -18.99
C ASN A 37 -15.69 -13.33 -18.87
N SER A 38 -16.00 -12.09 -19.21
CA SER A 38 -15.18 -10.94 -18.85
C SER A 38 -15.35 -10.74 -17.34
N ALA A 39 -14.43 -11.31 -16.56
CA ALA A 39 -14.44 -11.19 -15.11
C ALA A 39 -13.66 -9.93 -14.67
N ALA A 40 -14.40 -8.82 -14.48
CA ALA A 40 -14.11 -7.79 -13.47
C ALA A 40 -15.32 -6.82 -13.34
N PRO A 41 -15.75 -6.37 -12.14
CA PRO A 41 -15.46 -6.83 -10.79
C PRO A 41 -16.76 -7.14 -9.98
N LEU A 42 -17.01 -8.42 -9.70
CA LEU A 42 -17.92 -8.84 -8.62
C LEU A 42 -17.26 -8.73 -7.22
N ASN A 43 -16.03 -8.20 -7.14
CA ASN A 43 -15.10 -8.32 -6.02
C ASN A 43 -15.09 -7.10 -5.06
N ALA A 44 -15.02 -5.87 -5.56
CA ALA A 44 -14.78 -4.69 -4.71
C ALA A 44 -15.92 -4.40 -3.70
N LYS A 45 -17.17 -4.50 -4.15
CA LYS A 45 -18.34 -4.27 -3.28
C LYS A 45 -18.47 -5.31 -2.16
N MET A 46 -18.14 -6.57 -2.46
CA MET A 46 -18.13 -7.64 -1.45
C MET A 46 -17.01 -7.41 -0.43
N HIS A 47 -15.88 -6.86 -0.88
CA HIS A 47 -14.77 -6.47 -0.01
C HIS A 47 -15.18 -5.31 0.93
N ASP A 48 -15.88 -4.29 0.44
CA ASP A 48 -16.34 -3.17 1.29
C ASP A 48 -17.38 -3.60 2.33
N GLU A 49 -18.38 -4.39 1.93
CA GLU A 49 -19.40 -4.93 2.84
C GLU A 49 -18.75 -5.76 3.96
N MET A 50 -17.75 -6.56 3.63
CA MET A 50 -17.03 -7.39 4.58
C MET A 50 -16.20 -6.56 5.59
N TYR A 51 -15.60 -5.44 5.20
CA TYR A 51 -14.88 -4.58 6.18
C TYR A 51 -15.84 -3.88 7.15
N VAL A 52 -17.05 -3.54 6.70
CA VAL A 52 -18.12 -3.07 7.59
C VAL A 52 -18.54 -4.17 8.57
N GLU A 53 -18.67 -5.42 8.11
CA GLU A 53 -18.96 -6.56 8.98
C GLU A 53 -17.83 -6.81 9.99
N MET A 54 -16.56 -6.78 9.57
CA MET A 54 -15.41 -6.87 10.46
C MET A 54 -15.44 -5.76 11.51
N TYR A 55 -15.75 -4.52 11.12
CA TYR A 55 -15.87 -3.42 12.07
C TYR A 55 -16.97 -3.68 13.10
N ASN A 56 -18.15 -4.11 12.63
CA ASN A 56 -19.27 -4.46 13.52
C ASN A 56 -18.91 -5.61 14.46
N ALA A 57 -18.18 -6.63 13.99
CA ALA A 57 -17.69 -7.73 14.82
C ALA A 57 -16.76 -7.25 15.93
N LEU A 58 -15.84 -6.32 15.63
CA LEU A 58 -14.98 -5.71 16.65
C LEU A 58 -15.79 -4.91 17.66
N GLN A 59 -16.84 -4.17 17.24
CA GLN A 59 -17.70 -3.41 18.16
C GLN A 59 -18.51 -4.29 19.13
N GLN A 60 -18.60 -5.60 18.89
CA GLN A 60 -19.25 -6.54 19.81
C GLN A 60 -18.37 -6.96 20.99
N LEU A 61 -17.06 -6.70 20.94
CA LEU A 61 -16.18 -6.89 22.10
C LEU A 61 -16.59 -5.95 23.24
N LYS A 62 -16.33 -6.36 24.48
CA LYS A 62 -16.75 -5.63 25.69
C LYS A 62 -15.55 -5.26 26.56
N PRO A 63 -15.19 -3.97 26.69
CA PRO A 63 -15.76 -2.82 25.98
C PRO A 63 -15.40 -2.81 24.48
N PRO A 64 -16.13 -2.05 23.64
CA PRO A 64 -15.74 -1.87 22.24
C PRO A 64 -14.32 -1.30 22.16
N PRO A 65 -13.46 -1.85 21.28
CA PRO A 65 -12.07 -1.47 21.22
C PRO A 65 -11.92 -0.08 20.60
N THR A 66 -10.98 0.69 21.14
CA THR A 66 -10.54 1.97 20.59
C THR A 66 -9.01 2.01 20.56
N LEU A 67 -8.42 2.84 19.71
CA LEU A 67 -6.97 3.01 19.67
C LEU A 67 -6.41 3.47 21.01
N ASP A 68 -7.12 4.37 21.71
CA ASP A 68 -6.72 4.83 23.04
C ASP A 68 -6.76 3.70 24.07
N ALA A 69 -7.76 2.80 23.99
CA ALA A 69 -7.83 1.63 24.87
C ALA A 69 -6.66 0.65 24.65
N ILE A 70 -6.20 0.53 23.40
CA ILE A 70 -5.01 -0.28 23.06
C ILE A 70 -3.75 0.41 23.58
N ARG A 71 -3.60 1.72 23.32
CA ARG A 71 -2.47 2.52 23.80
C ARG A 71 -2.34 2.51 25.31
N ALA A 72 -3.44 2.52 26.05
CA ALA A 72 -3.46 2.46 27.51
C ALA A 72 -2.90 1.13 28.07
N GLN A 73 -2.76 0.08 27.26
CA GLN A 73 -2.13 -1.19 27.64
C GLN A 73 -0.62 -1.22 27.40
N VAL A 74 -0.07 -0.20 26.73
CA VAL A 74 1.37 -0.06 26.48
C VAL A 74 2.00 0.80 27.59
N PRO A 75 3.02 0.30 28.31
CA PRO A 75 3.76 1.11 29.29
C PRO A 75 4.40 2.35 28.65
N ASP A 76 4.40 3.49 29.36
CA ASP A 76 4.91 4.76 28.81
C ASP A 76 6.42 4.72 28.53
N ASP A 77 7.19 4.00 29.33
CA ASP A 77 8.62 3.80 29.09
C ASP A 77 8.88 3.00 27.82
N ALA A 78 8.09 1.94 27.58
CA ALA A 78 8.11 1.20 26.33
C ALA A 78 7.71 2.12 25.15
N TRP A 79 6.57 2.81 25.24
CA TRP A 79 6.10 3.71 24.19
C TRP A 79 7.12 4.78 23.80
N ASN A 80 7.79 5.38 24.78
CA ASN A 80 8.75 6.46 24.55
C ASN A 80 10.15 5.97 24.15
N ALA A 81 10.49 4.68 24.33
CA ALA A 81 11.84 4.16 24.12
C ALA A 81 12.37 4.35 22.69
N LYS A 82 11.47 4.39 21.69
CA LYS A 82 11.79 4.60 20.27
C LYS A 82 10.86 5.61 19.61
N GLN A 83 10.44 6.63 20.35
CA GLN A 83 9.58 7.69 19.83
C GLN A 83 10.15 8.24 18.50
N GLY A 84 9.32 8.29 17.45
CA GLY A 84 9.72 8.67 16.10
C GLY A 84 10.10 7.51 15.18
N GLN A 85 10.02 6.26 15.62
CA GLN A 85 10.07 5.06 14.76
C GLN A 85 8.64 4.50 14.60
N PRO A 86 7.94 4.80 13.48
CA PRO A 86 6.53 4.44 13.34
C PRO A 86 6.24 2.93 13.45
N SER A 87 7.16 2.10 12.96
CA SER A 87 7.06 0.64 13.06
C SER A 87 7.10 0.16 14.51
N TYR A 88 7.92 0.78 15.36
CA TYR A 88 8.04 0.41 16.76
C TYR A 88 6.75 0.69 17.53
N GLY A 89 6.17 1.88 17.34
CA GLY A 89 4.89 2.21 17.96
C GLY A 89 3.78 1.22 17.55
N LEU A 90 3.78 0.79 16.30
CA LEU A 90 2.85 -0.25 15.86
C LEU A 90 3.14 -1.61 16.51
N ASP A 91 4.41 -2.03 16.58
CA ASP A 91 4.79 -3.31 17.19
C ASP A 91 4.29 -3.40 18.65
N GLU A 92 4.50 -2.34 19.43
CA GLU A 92 4.00 -2.27 20.82
C GLU A 92 2.47 -2.39 20.88
N LEU A 93 1.74 -1.71 20.00
CA LEU A 93 0.28 -1.82 19.94
C LEU A 93 -0.18 -3.25 19.57
N LEU A 94 0.46 -3.87 18.57
CA LEU A 94 0.13 -5.22 18.11
C LEU A 94 0.44 -6.30 19.17
N GLN A 95 1.37 -6.03 20.09
CA GLN A 95 1.72 -6.94 21.18
C GLN A 95 0.69 -6.95 22.32
N THR A 96 -0.17 -5.92 22.41
CA THR A 96 -1.15 -5.80 23.48
C THR A 96 -2.17 -6.96 23.48
N PRO A 97 -2.70 -7.35 24.65
CA PRO A 97 -3.78 -8.34 24.74
C PRO A 97 -4.99 -7.97 23.90
N LEU A 98 -5.41 -6.69 23.90
CA LEU A 98 -6.57 -6.25 23.13
C LEU A 98 -6.35 -6.34 21.63
N ALA A 99 -5.17 -5.95 21.11
CA ALA A 99 -4.89 -6.10 19.68
C ALA A 99 -4.92 -7.57 19.22
N LYS A 100 -4.37 -8.47 20.04
CA LYS A 100 -4.40 -9.92 19.78
C LYS A 100 -5.82 -10.48 19.83
N GLU A 101 -6.64 -10.06 20.80
CA GLU A 101 -8.05 -10.46 20.92
C GLU A 101 -8.86 -10.01 19.69
N MET A 102 -8.68 -8.78 19.24
CA MET A 102 -9.32 -8.28 18.03
C MET A 102 -8.90 -9.07 16.78
N GLY A 103 -7.61 -9.33 16.62
CA GLY A 103 -7.10 -10.13 15.51
C GLY A 103 -7.67 -11.56 15.53
N LEU A 104 -7.74 -12.19 16.70
CA LEU A 104 -8.35 -13.50 16.88
C LEU A 104 -9.83 -13.49 16.50
N LYS A 105 -10.59 -12.49 16.99
CA LYS A 105 -12.02 -12.31 16.70
C LYS A 105 -12.27 -12.24 15.19
N LEU A 106 -11.48 -11.44 14.47
CA LEU A 106 -11.60 -11.36 13.02
C LEU A 106 -11.19 -12.66 12.33
N ARG A 107 -10.12 -13.32 12.78
CA ARG A 107 -9.70 -14.61 12.22
C ARG A 107 -10.78 -15.68 12.37
N GLU A 108 -11.43 -15.76 13.52
CA GLU A 108 -12.47 -16.76 13.78
C GLU A 108 -13.70 -16.57 12.91
N GLU A 109 -14.06 -15.33 12.57
CA GLU A 109 -15.25 -15.03 11.77
C GLU A 109 -14.99 -14.95 10.27
N PHE A 110 -13.80 -14.48 9.86
CA PHE A 110 -13.48 -14.17 8.46
C PHE A 110 -12.28 -14.96 7.91
N GLY A 111 -11.70 -15.86 8.70
CA GLY A 111 -10.50 -16.63 8.37
C GLY A 111 -10.59 -17.39 7.05
N ASP A 112 -11.76 -17.95 6.75
CA ASP A 112 -11.99 -18.75 5.55
C ASP A 112 -11.89 -17.95 4.25
N PHE A 113 -12.08 -16.62 4.31
CA PHE A 113 -11.94 -15.72 3.16
C PHE A 113 -10.47 -15.32 2.88
N PHE A 114 -9.60 -15.42 3.90
CA PHE A 114 -8.19 -15.00 3.83
C PHE A 114 -7.27 -16.11 4.36
N PRO A 115 -7.22 -17.27 3.68
CA PRO A 115 -6.36 -18.37 4.11
C PRO A 115 -4.89 -17.95 4.11
N GLY A 116 -4.14 -18.37 5.13
CA GLY A 116 -2.69 -18.12 5.23
C GLY A 116 -2.30 -16.79 5.88
N LYS A 117 -3.25 -15.90 6.22
CA LYS A 117 -2.97 -14.65 6.95
C LYS A 117 -2.44 -14.95 8.36
N SER A 118 -1.30 -14.36 8.73
CA SER A 118 -0.66 -14.56 10.03
C SER A 118 -1.45 -13.93 11.18
N GLU A 119 -1.17 -14.32 12.43
CA GLU A 119 -1.81 -13.70 13.60
C GLU A 119 -1.51 -12.21 13.71
N LEU A 120 -0.27 -11.80 13.39
CA LEU A 120 0.13 -10.39 13.37
C LEU A 120 -0.64 -9.63 12.29
N SER A 121 -0.77 -10.23 11.11
CA SER A 121 -1.52 -9.65 9.99
C SER A 121 -3.01 -9.48 10.34
N TRP A 122 -3.61 -10.42 11.07
CA TRP A 122 -4.99 -10.27 11.58
C TRP A 122 -5.12 -9.13 12.60
N ALA A 123 -4.17 -8.97 13.52
CA ALA A 123 -4.16 -7.85 14.44
C ALA A 123 -3.98 -6.49 13.71
N GLY A 124 -3.11 -6.45 12.69
CA GLY A 124 -2.94 -5.28 11.81
C GLY A 124 -4.20 -4.94 11.00
N THR A 125 -4.88 -5.97 10.47
CA THR A 125 -6.18 -5.82 9.81
C THR A 125 -7.22 -5.26 10.79
N ALA A 126 -7.28 -5.74 12.03
CA ALA A 126 -8.21 -5.22 13.02
C ALA A 126 -7.97 -3.74 13.35
N LEU A 127 -6.73 -3.32 13.52
CA LEU A 127 -6.37 -1.90 13.70
C LEU A 127 -6.78 -1.05 12.49
N THR A 128 -6.55 -1.57 11.28
CA THR A 128 -6.96 -0.91 10.04
C THR A 128 -8.47 -0.73 9.97
N VAL A 129 -9.23 -1.79 10.25
CA VAL A 129 -10.70 -1.77 10.31
C VAL A 129 -11.23 -0.74 11.32
N LEU A 130 -10.59 -0.62 12.50
CA LEU A 130 -10.94 0.42 13.46
C LEU A 130 -10.66 1.83 12.94
N LEU A 131 -9.48 2.05 12.35
CA LEU A 131 -9.07 3.34 11.80
C LEU A 131 -9.96 3.79 10.63
N THR A 132 -10.35 2.85 9.77
CA THR A 132 -11.24 3.11 8.64
C THR A 132 -12.71 3.18 9.05
N LYS A 133 -13.06 2.65 10.23
CA LYS A 133 -14.44 2.42 10.71
C LYS A 133 -15.21 1.50 9.77
N GLY A 134 -14.51 0.50 9.22
CA GLY A 134 -15.05 -0.44 8.22
C GLY A 134 -15.29 0.16 6.83
N VAL A 135 -15.01 1.45 6.62
CA VAL A 135 -15.21 2.09 5.32
C VAL A 135 -13.91 2.07 4.52
N HIS A 136 -13.85 1.19 3.52
CA HIS A 136 -12.92 1.38 2.40
C HIS A 136 -13.50 2.45 1.47
N GLY A 137 -12.71 3.48 1.19
CA GLY A 137 -13.10 4.54 0.26
C GLY A 137 -13.01 4.09 -1.19
N ASP A 138 -13.08 5.05 -2.12
CA ASP A 138 -12.90 4.74 -3.55
C ASP A 138 -11.53 4.09 -3.81
N PRO A 139 -11.33 3.32 -4.91
CA PRO A 139 -10.03 2.75 -5.23
C PRO A 139 -8.90 3.79 -5.21
N GLY A 140 -7.91 3.58 -4.35
CA GLY A 140 -6.83 4.53 -4.10
C GLY A 140 -7.11 5.50 -2.95
N GLU A 141 -8.17 5.31 -2.19
CA GLU A 141 -8.42 6.03 -0.95
C GLU A 141 -8.08 5.17 0.27
N ILE A 142 -7.45 5.76 1.27
CA ILE A 142 -7.17 5.12 2.55
C ILE A 142 -7.73 6.02 3.65
N ALA A 143 -8.75 5.52 4.36
CA ALA A 143 -9.36 6.23 5.49
C ALA A 143 -9.78 7.68 5.18
N GLY A 144 -10.45 7.94 4.05
CA GLY A 144 -10.83 9.31 3.65
C GLY A 144 -9.77 10.07 2.86
N PHE A 145 -8.55 9.53 2.72
CA PHE A 145 -7.45 10.20 2.07
C PHE A 145 -7.20 9.64 0.66
N ASP A 146 -7.37 10.49 -0.35
CA ASP A 146 -7.20 10.12 -1.76
C ASP A 146 -5.71 10.12 -2.18
N PHE A 147 -5.16 8.92 -2.39
CA PHE A 147 -3.81 8.73 -2.94
C PHE A 147 -3.72 9.02 -4.43
N ASN A 148 -4.82 9.23 -5.17
CA ASN A 148 -4.76 9.62 -6.58
C ASN A 148 -4.78 11.13 -6.78
N SER A 149 -5.21 11.91 -5.78
CA SER A 149 -5.18 13.38 -5.81
C SER A 149 -3.76 13.89 -6.01
N ARG A 150 -3.53 14.77 -6.99
CA ARG A 150 -2.22 15.43 -7.20
C ARG A 150 -1.83 16.40 -6.08
N GLY A 151 -2.73 16.69 -5.15
CA GLY A 151 -2.53 17.67 -4.11
C GLY A 151 -2.57 19.11 -4.64
N GLN A 152 -2.04 20.05 -3.85
CA GLN A 152 -2.06 21.48 -4.14
C GLN A 152 -0.69 22.00 -4.59
N THR A 153 0.37 21.27 -4.26
CA THR A 153 1.76 21.67 -4.51
C THR A 153 2.50 20.61 -5.33
N PRO A 154 3.55 20.96 -6.08
CA PRO A 154 4.37 19.97 -6.79
C PRO A 154 5.01 18.93 -5.86
N SER A 155 5.26 19.27 -4.60
CA SER A 155 5.75 18.33 -3.59
C SER A 155 4.75 17.23 -3.25
N ASP A 156 3.45 17.42 -3.47
CA ASP A 156 2.42 16.42 -3.16
C ASP A 156 2.43 15.22 -4.11
N THR A 157 3.18 15.30 -5.22
CA THR A 157 3.41 14.17 -6.14
C THR A 157 4.59 13.29 -5.71
N LYS A 158 5.39 13.71 -4.72
CA LYS A 158 6.54 12.94 -4.26
C LYS A 158 6.12 11.79 -3.36
N ALA A 159 6.62 10.59 -3.65
CA ALA A 159 6.27 9.38 -2.90
C ALA A 159 6.64 9.49 -1.41
N THR A 160 7.80 10.08 -1.10
CA THR A 160 8.29 10.29 0.28
C THR A 160 7.35 11.13 1.15
N ASN A 161 6.52 11.99 0.54
CA ASN A 161 5.66 12.90 1.28
C ASN A 161 4.34 12.24 1.72
N MET A 162 3.98 11.10 1.12
CA MET A 162 2.67 10.47 1.35
C MET A 162 2.46 10.02 2.79
N PHE A 163 3.51 9.54 3.47
CA PHE A 163 3.43 9.20 4.90
C PHE A 163 3.00 10.42 5.73
N SER A 164 3.69 11.55 5.57
CA SER A 164 3.39 12.77 6.33
C SER A 164 1.99 13.33 6.03
N ARG A 165 1.57 13.26 4.77
CA ARG A 165 0.25 13.75 4.32
C ARG A 165 -0.89 12.90 4.88
N LEU A 166 -0.77 11.58 4.81
CA LEU A 166 -1.75 10.68 5.42
C LEU A 166 -1.80 10.89 6.93
N LYS A 167 -0.63 10.95 7.59
CA LYS A 167 -0.55 11.22 9.03
C LYS A 167 -1.32 12.45 9.45
N GLN A 168 -1.06 13.57 8.77
CA GLN A 168 -1.74 14.82 9.05
C GLN A 168 -3.25 14.71 8.83
N HIS A 169 -3.68 14.08 7.73
CA HIS A 169 -5.10 13.85 7.45
C HIS A 169 -5.79 13.04 8.56
N LEU A 170 -5.16 11.98 9.09
CA LEU A 170 -5.76 11.18 10.16
C LEU A 170 -5.97 11.97 11.44
N VAL A 171 -5.06 12.89 11.76
CA VAL A 171 -5.18 13.80 12.90
C VAL A 171 -6.27 14.86 12.65
N ASP A 172 -6.22 15.53 11.49
CA ASP A 172 -7.14 16.60 11.12
C ASP A 172 -8.60 16.12 11.04
N THR A 173 -8.81 14.87 10.65
CA THR A 173 -10.14 14.24 10.57
C THR A 173 -10.57 13.53 11.86
N GLY A 174 -9.74 13.57 12.91
CA GLY A 174 -10.04 12.94 14.20
C GLY A 174 -10.13 11.41 14.15
N ARG A 175 -9.47 10.77 13.16
CA ARG A 175 -9.34 9.30 13.10
C ARG A 175 -8.33 8.76 14.11
N THR A 176 -7.39 9.60 14.54
CA THR A 176 -6.38 9.26 15.54
C THR A 176 -5.93 10.51 16.30
N THR A 177 -5.23 10.33 17.41
CA THR A 177 -4.58 11.42 18.16
C THR A 177 -3.18 11.69 17.60
N PRO A 178 -2.58 12.88 17.84
CA PRO A 178 -1.20 13.16 17.43
C PRO A 178 -0.18 12.14 17.94
N GLU A 179 -0.39 11.61 19.16
CA GLU A 179 0.46 10.59 19.77
C GLU A 179 0.45 9.28 18.96
N LEU A 180 -0.72 8.87 18.48
CA LEU A 180 -0.91 7.61 17.77
C LEU A 180 -0.77 7.74 16.25
N ALA A 181 -0.55 8.96 15.75
CA ALA A 181 -0.62 9.26 14.33
C ALA A 181 0.43 8.49 13.51
N ASP A 182 1.65 8.35 14.01
CA ASP A 182 2.70 7.61 13.31
C ASP A 182 2.36 6.11 13.19
N ALA A 183 1.95 5.45 14.28
CA ALA A 183 1.57 4.04 14.26
C ALA A 183 0.30 3.79 13.43
N ALA A 184 -0.70 4.67 13.52
CA ALA A 184 -1.91 4.62 12.70
C ALA A 184 -1.61 4.77 11.20
N THR A 185 -0.72 5.69 10.84
CA THR A 185 -0.30 5.86 9.44
C THR A 185 0.44 4.62 8.95
N TYR A 186 1.34 4.08 9.77
CA TYR A 186 2.13 2.92 9.40
C TYR A 186 1.26 1.69 9.14
N VAL A 187 0.30 1.38 10.03
CA VAL A 187 -0.56 0.19 9.85
C VAL A 187 -1.45 0.30 8.61
N LEU A 188 -1.99 1.50 8.32
CA LEU A 188 -2.79 1.74 7.12
C LEU A 188 -1.97 1.56 5.84
N LEU A 189 -0.75 2.10 5.81
CA LEU A 189 0.15 1.90 4.67
C LEU A 189 0.58 0.45 4.54
N TRP A 190 0.89 -0.23 5.64
CA TRP A 190 1.28 -1.64 5.62
C TRP A 190 0.19 -2.51 4.97
N GLN A 191 -1.08 -2.28 5.32
CA GLN A 191 -2.19 -3.09 4.82
C GLN A 191 -2.68 -2.68 3.42
N SER A 192 -2.48 -1.43 2.99
CA SER A 192 -3.14 -0.91 1.78
C SER A 192 -2.21 -0.28 0.73
N ALA A 193 -1.02 0.17 1.12
CA ALA A 193 -0.05 0.75 0.20
C ALA A 193 1.41 0.58 0.72
N PRO A 194 1.88 -0.66 0.89
CA PRO A 194 3.17 -0.95 1.53
C PRO A 194 4.37 -0.39 0.74
N GLU A 195 4.20 -0.01 -0.53
CA GLU A 195 5.23 0.64 -1.33
C GLU A 195 5.71 1.98 -0.74
N TYR A 196 4.85 2.66 0.04
CA TYR A 196 5.22 3.89 0.73
C TYR A 196 5.98 3.66 2.05
N LEU A 197 6.16 2.39 2.45
CA LEU A 197 6.96 2.00 3.63
C LEU A 197 8.35 1.48 3.26
N LEU A 198 8.69 1.45 1.97
CA LEU A 198 10.04 1.11 1.53
C LEU A 198 11.05 2.08 2.16
N LYS A 199 12.20 1.54 2.57
CA LYS A 199 13.29 2.37 3.10
C LYS A 199 13.94 3.14 1.96
N GLU A 200 14.46 4.33 2.28
CA GLU A 200 15.34 5.09 1.39
C GLU A 200 14.72 5.43 0.02
N ILE A 201 13.41 5.69 -0.04
CA ILE A 201 12.76 6.22 -1.25
C ILE A 201 13.40 7.58 -1.59
N PRO A 202 13.96 7.78 -2.79
CA PRO A 202 14.54 9.07 -3.17
C PRO A 202 13.50 10.19 -3.20
N ALA A 203 13.91 11.39 -2.76
CA ALA A 203 13.01 12.54 -2.57
C ALA A 203 12.38 13.07 -3.89
N ASP A 204 12.98 12.75 -5.03
CA ASP A 204 12.54 13.19 -6.34
C ASP A 204 11.56 12.20 -7.03
N VAL A 205 11.39 10.99 -6.48
CA VAL A 205 10.49 9.97 -7.02
C VAL A 205 9.06 10.49 -7.07
N ASP A 206 8.54 10.61 -8.30
CA ASP A 206 7.16 10.97 -8.55
C ASP A 206 6.29 9.71 -8.56
N ARG A 207 5.25 9.70 -7.71
CA ARG A 207 4.34 8.56 -7.55
C ARG A 207 3.38 8.34 -8.73
N PHE A 208 3.35 9.25 -9.70
CA PHE A 208 2.62 9.10 -10.96
C PHE A 208 3.54 8.67 -12.12
N SER A 209 4.83 8.46 -11.86
CA SER A 209 5.75 7.97 -12.88
C SER A 209 5.52 6.49 -13.18
N PHE A 210 5.87 6.08 -14.41
CA PHE A 210 5.85 4.68 -14.81
C PHE A 210 6.77 3.81 -13.93
N GLY A 211 7.92 4.34 -13.53
CA GLY A 211 8.85 3.64 -12.64
C GLY A 211 8.24 3.34 -11.27
N TRP A 212 7.49 4.29 -10.70
CA TRP A 212 6.78 4.07 -9.45
C TRP A 212 5.68 3.00 -9.59
N ASP A 213 4.93 3.00 -10.70
CA ASP A 213 3.90 1.98 -10.94
C ASP A 213 4.50 0.57 -10.97
N GLN A 214 5.69 0.39 -11.55
CA GLN A 214 6.41 -0.89 -11.54
C GLN A 214 6.80 -1.31 -10.11
N VAL A 215 7.32 -0.39 -9.31
CA VAL A 215 7.65 -0.63 -7.90
C VAL A 215 6.41 -1.03 -7.12
N ARG A 216 5.31 -0.29 -7.27
CA ARG A 216 4.03 -0.59 -6.63
C ARG A 216 3.55 -2.01 -6.92
N ARG A 217 3.53 -2.40 -8.20
CA ARG A 217 3.12 -3.75 -8.62
C ARG A 217 4.02 -4.83 -8.02
N LYS A 218 5.34 -4.64 -8.03
CA LYS A 218 6.28 -5.61 -7.46
C LYS A 218 6.11 -5.74 -5.94
N VAL A 219 5.87 -4.63 -5.24
CA VAL A 219 5.58 -4.65 -3.81
C VAL A 219 4.26 -5.37 -3.51
N SER A 220 3.22 -5.16 -4.32
CA SER A 220 1.96 -5.91 -4.20
C SER A 220 2.19 -7.43 -4.36
N GLU A 221 2.94 -7.84 -5.40
CA GLU A 221 3.30 -9.26 -5.62
C GLU A 221 4.06 -9.86 -4.43
N LEU A 222 5.01 -9.13 -3.85
CA LEU A 222 5.73 -9.58 -2.64
C LEU A 222 4.79 -9.71 -1.44
N SER A 223 3.83 -8.80 -1.30
CA SER A 223 2.86 -8.79 -0.19
C SER A 223 1.85 -9.93 -0.28
N GLU A 224 1.57 -10.43 -1.49
CA GLU A 224 0.70 -11.61 -1.69
C GLU A 224 1.34 -12.90 -1.14
N VAL A 225 2.67 -12.98 -1.16
CA VAL A 225 3.42 -14.12 -0.60
C VAL A 225 3.57 -13.97 0.92
N ASP A 226 4.01 -12.80 1.36
CA ASP A 226 4.22 -12.45 2.77
C ASP A 226 4.14 -10.93 2.93
N ASP A 227 3.15 -10.46 3.69
CA ASP A 227 2.87 -9.04 3.90
C ASP A 227 3.94 -8.29 4.70
N GLN A 228 4.90 -9.01 5.32
CA GLN A 228 6.03 -8.42 6.04
C GLN A 228 7.26 -8.24 5.15
N VAL A 229 7.37 -9.00 4.06
CA VAL A 229 8.55 -8.94 3.16
C VAL A 229 8.84 -7.52 2.67
N PRO A 230 7.87 -6.73 2.19
CA PRO A 230 8.12 -5.36 1.75
C PRO A 230 8.71 -4.45 2.83
N LEU A 231 8.33 -4.65 4.11
CA LEU A 231 8.76 -3.77 5.22
C LEU A 231 10.27 -3.84 5.49
N SER A 232 10.91 -4.93 5.06
CA SER A 232 12.36 -5.10 5.19
C SER A 232 13.15 -4.38 4.09
N LYS A 233 12.53 -4.11 2.93
CA LYS A 233 13.20 -3.68 1.69
C LYS A 233 13.40 -2.18 1.59
N SER A 234 14.49 -1.79 0.96
CA SER A 234 14.68 -0.44 0.41
C SER A 234 14.04 -0.30 -0.97
N TYR A 235 13.92 0.94 -1.43
CA TYR A 235 13.52 1.24 -2.79
C TYR A 235 14.47 0.60 -3.82
N ASP A 236 15.78 0.68 -3.57
CA ASP A 236 16.79 0.08 -4.45
C ASP A 236 16.73 -1.45 -4.47
N ASP A 237 16.44 -2.11 -3.35
CA ASP A 237 16.24 -3.57 -3.33
C ASP A 237 15.12 -4.00 -4.27
N VAL A 238 14.03 -3.23 -4.32
CA VAL A 238 12.91 -3.51 -5.23
C VAL A 238 13.29 -3.24 -6.68
N LEU A 239 14.05 -2.18 -6.95
CA LEU A 239 14.56 -1.91 -8.29
C LEU A 239 15.52 -3.00 -8.77
N ASP A 240 16.35 -3.57 -7.90
CA ASP A 240 17.24 -4.67 -8.24
C ASP A 240 16.48 -5.98 -8.54
N ILE A 241 15.34 -6.20 -7.88
CA ILE A 241 14.45 -7.31 -8.21
C ILE A 241 13.78 -7.10 -9.58
N LEU A 242 13.39 -5.86 -9.88
CA LEU A 242 12.77 -5.48 -11.15
C LEU A 242 13.74 -5.54 -12.32
N ASP A 243 14.99 -5.14 -12.10
CA ASP A 243 16.06 -5.11 -13.09
C ASP A 243 17.38 -5.63 -12.48
N PRO A 244 17.59 -6.96 -12.48
CA PRO A 244 18.79 -7.58 -11.93
C PRO A 244 20.10 -7.10 -12.56
N GLN A 245 20.06 -6.57 -13.79
CA GLN A 245 21.25 -6.05 -14.47
C GLN A 245 21.85 -4.86 -13.71
N ARG A 246 21.04 -4.10 -12.95
CA ARG A 246 21.51 -3.01 -12.08
C ARG A 246 22.57 -3.47 -11.08
N VAL A 247 22.44 -4.69 -10.57
CA VAL A 247 23.38 -5.25 -9.60
C VAL A 247 24.74 -5.49 -10.26
N ASP A 248 24.73 -6.02 -11.49
CA ASP A 248 25.95 -6.30 -12.24
C ASP A 248 26.62 -5.01 -12.75
N ASP A 249 25.83 -4.03 -13.16
CA ASP A 249 26.32 -2.72 -13.56
C ASP A 249 27.04 -2.00 -12.41
N ARG A 250 26.51 -2.06 -11.17
CA ARG A 250 27.19 -1.52 -9.99
C ARG A 250 28.50 -2.24 -9.69
N LYS A 251 28.57 -3.57 -9.82
CA LYS A 251 29.81 -4.33 -9.61
C LYS A 251 30.90 -3.92 -10.61
N ASN A 252 30.51 -3.64 -11.85
CA ASN A 252 31.43 -3.27 -12.93
C ASN A 252 31.93 -1.81 -12.86
N GLN A 253 31.33 -0.96 -12.01
CA GLN A 253 31.79 0.42 -11.78
C GLN A 253 32.94 0.55 -10.76
N PHE A 254 33.26 -0.52 -10.03
CA PHE A 254 34.33 -0.55 -9.02
C PHE A 254 35.54 -1.40 -9.43
N ILE A 255 35.66 -1.76 -10.72
CA ILE A 255 36.80 -2.44 -11.35
C ILE A 255 37.47 -1.47 -12.32
#